data_AF-A0A920TW10-F1
#
_entry.id   AF-A0A920TW10-F1
#
_cell.length_a   1.000
_cell.length_b   1.000
_cell.length_c   1.000
_cell.angle_alpha   90.00
_cell.angle_beta   90.00
_cell.angle_gamma   90.00
#
_symmetry.space_group_name_H-M   'P 1'
#
loop_
_entity.id
_entity.type
_entity.pdbx_description
1 polymer ?
#
loop_
_entity_poly.entity_id
_entity_poly.type
_entity_poly.pdbx_seq_one_letter_code
_entity_poly.pdbx_strand_id
1 'polypeptide(L)'
;MKLYHGATRDNASQILADGFQDLTSNFGLFNAVTGDPVNTTGVFFSNVVLDENEGVSSETYFVLNIPDIELTNYEWFEEGKGYREWCVPADLANLYLVDRTVYSWEELQMNSESDRRNPIGQAENILWPSDSFYQSSSDTGDVAGQERLSVRELVCQLYKESIAVDPGEFLGLLDVDDLVAFNHQSEQIMHWLTATRELIRIEKQ
;
A
#
# COMPACT_ATOMS: atom_id res chain seq x y z
N MET A 1 3.90 2.10 -6.37
CA MET A 1 3.19 2.82 -7.43
C MET A 1 1.92 3.47 -6.91
N LYS A 2 1.56 4.65 -7.42
CA LYS A 2 0.26 5.29 -7.18
C LYS A 2 -0.75 4.76 -8.19
N LEU A 3 -1.86 4.22 -7.70
CA LEU A 3 -2.89 3.57 -8.47
C LEU A 3 -4.25 4.21 -8.22
N TYR A 4 -5.10 4.23 -9.24
CA TYR A 4 -6.41 4.85 -9.21
C TYR A 4 -7.50 3.81 -9.47
N HIS A 5 -8.53 3.82 -8.63
CA HIS A 5 -9.76 3.07 -8.85
C HIS A 5 -10.93 4.05 -8.90
N GLY A 6 -11.62 4.09 -10.04
CA GLY A 6 -12.81 4.89 -10.20
C GLY A 6 -14.07 4.09 -9.86
N ALA A 7 -15.01 4.74 -9.16
CA ALA A 7 -16.26 4.15 -8.70
C ALA A 7 -17.42 5.14 -8.80
N THR A 8 -18.65 4.63 -8.82
CA THR A 8 -19.85 5.43 -8.56
C THR A 8 -19.92 5.79 -7.08
N ARG A 9 -20.69 6.83 -6.69
CA ARG A 9 -20.84 7.21 -5.28
C ARG A 9 -21.40 6.08 -4.40
N ASP A 10 -22.32 5.29 -4.94
CA ASP A 10 -22.92 4.16 -4.22
C ASP A 10 -21.87 3.07 -3.96
N ASN A 11 -21.08 2.71 -4.99
CA ASN A 11 -20.00 1.73 -4.84
C ASN A 11 -18.88 2.25 -3.93
N ALA A 12 -18.54 3.54 -4.03
CA ALA A 12 -17.56 4.15 -3.14
C ALA A 12 -18.02 4.09 -1.68
N SER A 13 -19.31 4.32 -1.41
CA SER A 13 -19.88 4.19 -0.06
C SER A 13 -19.77 2.76 0.48
N GLN A 14 -19.96 1.74 -0.38
CA GLN A 14 -19.78 0.34 -0.01
C GLN A 14 -18.30 0.01 0.25
N ILE A 15 -17.38 0.44 -0.62
CA ILE A 15 -15.94 0.24 -0.44
C ILE A 15 -15.46 0.89 0.87
N LEU A 16 -15.99 2.07 1.21
CA LEU A 16 -15.67 2.74 2.48
C LEU A 16 -16.20 1.99 3.71
N ALA A 17 -17.29 1.25 3.59
CA ALA A 17 -17.85 0.48 4.70
C ALA A 17 -17.14 -0.87 4.86
N ASP A 18 -17.06 -1.63 3.76
CA ASP A 18 -16.74 -3.06 3.76
C ASP A 18 -15.36 -3.36 3.15
N GLY A 19 -14.66 -2.34 2.64
CA GLY A 19 -13.48 -2.52 1.81
C GLY A 19 -13.82 -2.91 0.38
N PHE A 20 -12.78 -3.02 -0.45
CA PHE A 20 -12.87 -3.64 -1.76
C PHE A 20 -13.36 -5.09 -1.65
N GLN A 21 -14.08 -5.54 -2.67
CA GLN A 21 -14.59 -6.90 -2.80
C GLN A 21 -14.23 -7.44 -4.18
N ASP A 22 -13.84 -8.72 -4.23
CA ASP A 22 -13.52 -9.36 -5.50
C ASP A 22 -14.79 -9.52 -6.34
N LEU A 23 -14.72 -9.09 -7.60
CA LEU A 23 -15.77 -9.30 -8.57
C LEU A 23 -15.24 -10.13 -9.74
N THR A 24 -15.93 -11.23 -10.05
CA THR A 24 -15.67 -11.97 -11.28
C THR A 24 -16.54 -11.41 -12.40
N SER A 25 -15.91 -10.79 -13.40
CA SER A 25 -16.57 -10.26 -14.59
C SER A 25 -15.60 -10.27 -15.77
N ASN A 26 -16.09 -9.99 -16.97
CA ASN A 26 -15.21 -9.80 -18.12
C ASN A 26 -14.63 -8.39 -18.19
N PHE A 27 -15.24 -7.41 -17.52
CA PHE A 27 -14.80 -6.00 -17.54
C PHE A 27 -14.54 -5.44 -18.95
N GLY A 28 -15.28 -5.91 -19.95
CA GLY A 28 -15.06 -5.53 -21.35
C GLY A 28 -13.82 -6.17 -22.01
N LEU A 29 -13.16 -7.11 -21.34
CA LEU A 29 -12.01 -7.85 -21.84
C LEU A 29 -12.46 -9.03 -22.71
N PHE A 30 -11.86 -9.13 -23.89
CA PHE A 30 -12.11 -10.18 -24.86
C PHE A 30 -10.79 -10.78 -25.36
N ASN A 31 -10.80 -12.07 -25.64
CA ASN A 31 -9.66 -12.75 -26.22
C ASN A 31 -9.47 -12.27 -27.65
N ALA A 32 -8.30 -11.70 -27.96
CA ALA A 32 -8.01 -11.10 -29.26
C ALA A 32 -8.07 -12.08 -30.46
N VAL A 33 -7.96 -13.39 -30.21
CA VAL A 33 -7.96 -14.42 -31.27
C VAL A 33 -9.36 -15.00 -31.49
N THR A 34 -10.07 -15.28 -30.40
CA THR A 34 -11.38 -15.98 -30.45
C THR A 34 -12.57 -15.03 -30.40
N GLY A 35 -12.38 -13.82 -29.86
CA GLY A 35 -13.46 -12.87 -29.58
C GLY A 35 -14.29 -13.24 -28.35
N ASP A 36 -13.94 -14.31 -27.63
CA ASP A 36 -14.68 -14.74 -26.45
C ASP A 36 -14.39 -13.84 -25.24
N PRO A 37 -15.37 -13.56 -24.38
CA PRO A 37 -15.16 -12.77 -23.16
C PRO A 37 -14.19 -13.47 -22.22
N VAL A 38 -13.26 -12.71 -21.64
CA VAL A 38 -12.29 -13.21 -20.67
C VAL A 38 -12.71 -12.76 -19.28
N ASN A 39 -13.16 -13.69 -18.45
CA ASN A 39 -13.50 -13.40 -17.06
C ASN A 39 -12.24 -13.34 -16.20
N THR A 40 -12.16 -12.32 -15.36
CA THR A 40 -11.08 -12.10 -14.40
C THR A 40 -11.71 -11.85 -13.04
N THR A 41 -10.98 -12.08 -11.96
CA THR A 41 -11.46 -11.84 -10.59
C THR A 41 -10.48 -10.92 -9.90
N GLY A 42 -11.02 -9.82 -9.35
CA GLY A 42 -10.23 -8.82 -8.66
C GLY A 42 -10.88 -7.44 -8.73
N VAL A 43 -10.09 -6.44 -8.38
CA VAL A 43 -10.41 -5.03 -8.49
C VAL A 43 -9.46 -4.39 -9.47
N PHE A 44 -10.02 -3.67 -10.45
CA PHE A 44 -9.23 -2.98 -11.46
C PHE A 44 -8.71 -1.64 -10.95
N PHE A 45 -7.42 -1.44 -11.18
CA PHE A 45 -6.70 -0.20 -10.93
C PHE A 45 -5.90 0.20 -12.17
N SER A 46 -5.63 1.49 -12.31
CA SER A 46 -4.78 2.02 -13.37
C SER A 46 -3.75 3.01 -12.81
N ASN A 47 -2.71 3.29 -13.58
CA ASN A 47 -1.66 4.25 -13.19
C ASN A 47 -2.02 5.70 -13.54
N VAL A 48 -3.19 5.93 -14.11
CA VAL A 48 -3.76 7.23 -14.47
C VAL A 48 -5.22 7.27 -14.03
N VAL A 49 -5.82 8.45 -13.98
CA VAL A 49 -7.27 8.56 -13.74
C VAL A 49 -7.97 8.32 -15.08
N LEU A 50 -8.87 7.33 -15.14
CA LEU A 50 -9.63 6.98 -16.35
C LEU A 50 -10.99 7.67 -16.36
N ASP A 51 -11.40 8.17 -17.52
CA ASP A 51 -12.70 8.82 -17.73
C ASP A 51 -13.68 7.92 -18.49
N GLU A 52 -14.84 8.49 -18.84
CA GLU A 52 -15.90 7.81 -19.58
C GLU A 52 -15.47 7.34 -20.99
N ASN A 53 -14.46 7.96 -21.60
CA ASN A 53 -13.96 7.54 -22.92
C ASN A 53 -13.24 6.18 -22.85
N GLU A 54 -12.77 5.81 -21.67
CA GLU A 54 -12.15 4.52 -21.36
C GLU A 54 -13.17 3.49 -20.88
N GLY A 55 -14.48 3.79 -21.02
CA GLY A 55 -15.57 2.91 -20.66
C GLY A 55 -15.88 2.86 -19.16
N VAL A 56 -15.31 3.78 -18.36
CA VAL A 56 -15.50 3.82 -16.91
C VAL A 56 -16.51 4.91 -16.53
N SER A 57 -17.61 4.52 -15.86
CA SER A 57 -18.58 5.48 -15.31
C SER A 57 -18.21 5.81 -13.86
N SER A 58 -17.13 6.58 -13.69
CA SER A 58 -16.62 6.97 -12.39
C SER A 58 -17.09 8.36 -11.98
N GLU A 59 -17.61 8.46 -10.76
CA GLU A 59 -17.95 9.74 -10.12
C GLU A 59 -16.91 10.16 -9.09
N THR A 60 -16.24 9.16 -8.49
CA THR A 60 -15.24 9.37 -7.46
C THR A 60 -14.10 8.37 -7.57
N TYR A 61 -12.97 8.67 -6.95
CA TYR A 61 -11.74 7.90 -7.08
C TYR A 61 -11.10 7.58 -5.73
N PHE A 62 -10.60 6.36 -5.62
CA PHE A 62 -9.67 5.94 -4.58
C PHE A 62 -8.25 5.98 -5.13
N VAL A 63 -7.30 6.32 -4.26
CA VAL A 63 -5.88 6.40 -4.59
C VAL A 63 -5.11 5.50 -3.65
N LEU A 64 -4.46 4.47 -4.20
CA LEU A 64 -3.68 3.51 -3.41
C LEU A 64 -2.20 3.62 -3.77
N ASN A 65 -1.34 3.50 -2.77
CA ASN A 65 0.10 3.40 -2.95
C ASN A 65 0.56 1.95 -2.72
N ILE A 66 0.48 1.12 -3.77
CA ILE A 66 0.85 -0.31 -3.72
C ILE A 66 2.27 -0.50 -4.26
N PRO A 67 3.18 -1.19 -3.54
CA PRO A 67 4.54 -1.46 -4.02
C PRO A 67 4.55 -2.23 -5.34
N ASP A 68 5.42 -1.85 -6.28
CA ASP A 68 5.48 -2.44 -7.63
C ASP A 68 5.74 -3.96 -7.60
N ILE A 69 6.44 -4.46 -6.59
CA ILE A 69 6.72 -5.89 -6.42
C ILE A 69 5.43 -6.70 -6.20
N GLU A 70 4.48 -6.15 -5.44
CA GLU A 70 3.18 -6.78 -5.18
C GLU A 70 2.30 -6.79 -6.45
N LEU A 71 2.52 -5.86 -7.37
CA LEU A 71 1.72 -5.68 -8.58
C LEU A 71 2.17 -6.54 -9.77
N THR A 72 3.38 -7.10 -9.71
CA THR A 72 4.04 -7.73 -10.88
C THR A 72 3.20 -8.84 -11.51
N ASN A 73 2.46 -9.60 -10.70
CA ASN A 73 1.67 -10.74 -11.17
C ASN A 73 0.22 -10.38 -11.56
N TYR A 74 -0.18 -9.14 -11.34
CA TYR A 74 -1.57 -8.69 -11.50
C TYR A 74 -1.75 -7.71 -12.67
N GLU A 75 -0.66 -7.40 -13.37
CA GLU A 75 -0.70 -6.49 -14.52
C GLU A 75 -1.48 -7.11 -15.68
N TRP A 76 -2.40 -6.31 -16.20
CA TRP A 76 -3.10 -6.57 -17.45
C TRP A 76 -2.42 -5.79 -18.57
N PHE A 77 -1.71 -6.51 -19.42
CA PHE A 77 -1.05 -5.94 -20.57
C PHE A 77 -1.97 -5.96 -21.79
N GLU A 78 -2.39 -4.78 -22.23
CA GLU A 78 -3.14 -4.60 -23.48
C GLU A 78 -2.34 -3.72 -24.44
N GLU A 79 -2.10 -4.24 -25.64
CA GLU A 79 -1.30 -3.55 -26.65
C GLU A 79 -2.06 -2.34 -27.23
N GLY A 80 -1.41 -1.19 -27.29
CA GLY A 80 -1.99 0.03 -27.88
C GLY A 80 -2.61 1.01 -26.87
N LYS A 81 -2.71 0.65 -25.59
CA LYS A 81 -3.11 1.59 -24.52
C LYS A 81 -1.93 2.44 -24.06
N GLY A 82 -2.20 3.73 -23.77
CA GLY A 82 -1.21 4.69 -23.26
C GLY A 82 -0.99 4.64 -21.75
N TYR A 83 -1.64 3.70 -21.07
CA TYR A 83 -1.65 3.50 -19.63
C TYR A 83 -1.58 2.01 -19.29
N ARG A 84 -1.34 1.70 -18.01
CA ARG A 84 -1.24 0.34 -17.48
C ARG A 84 -2.37 0.08 -16.50
N GLU A 85 -2.83 -1.17 -16.48
CA GLU A 85 -3.91 -1.62 -15.62
C GLU A 85 -3.47 -2.86 -14.83
N TRP A 86 -4.06 -3.01 -13.65
CA TRP A 86 -3.87 -4.17 -12.79
C TRP A 86 -5.22 -4.67 -12.30
N CYS A 87 -5.41 -5.98 -12.31
CA CYS A 87 -6.54 -6.65 -11.67
C CYS A 87 -6.03 -7.27 -10.37
N VAL A 88 -6.16 -6.51 -9.28
CA VAL A 88 -5.55 -6.81 -7.98
C VAL A 88 -6.58 -7.51 -7.09
N PRO A 89 -6.24 -8.60 -6.37
CA PRO A 89 -7.12 -9.20 -5.39
C PRO A 89 -7.59 -8.17 -4.34
N ALA A 90 -8.85 -8.24 -3.95
CA ALA A 90 -9.45 -7.31 -3.00
C ALA A 90 -8.72 -7.33 -1.65
N ASP A 91 -8.32 -8.49 -1.15
CA ASP A 91 -7.54 -8.61 0.09
C ASP A 91 -6.24 -7.80 0.03
N LEU A 92 -5.51 -7.90 -1.10
CA LEU A 92 -4.29 -7.13 -1.32
C LEU A 92 -4.58 -5.62 -1.43
N ALA A 93 -5.62 -5.24 -2.17
CA ALA A 93 -6.02 -3.83 -2.28
C ALA A 93 -6.41 -3.23 -0.91
N ASN A 94 -7.12 -4.00 -0.09
CA ASN A 94 -7.57 -3.60 1.24
C ASN A 94 -6.41 -3.39 2.23
N LEU A 95 -5.30 -4.13 2.09
CA LEU A 95 -4.07 -3.87 2.86
C LEU A 95 -3.52 -2.45 2.65
N TYR A 96 -3.78 -1.85 1.47
CA TYR A 96 -3.31 -0.51 1.11
C TYR A 96 -4.43 0.55 1.12
N LEU A 97 -5.67 0.19 1.48
CA LEU A 97 -6.78 1.12 1.69
C LEU A 97 -6.73 1.74 3.12
N VAL A 98 -5.55 2.22 3.49
CA VAL A 98 -5.32 2.87 4.79
C VAL A 98 -5.87 4.30 4.77
N ASP A 99 -5.65 5.01 3.65
CA ASP A 99 -6.29 6.29 3.37
C ASP A 99 -7.65 6.04 2.71
N ARG A 100 -8.72 6.39 3.43
CA ARG A 100 -10.10 6.28 2.96
C ARG A 100 -10.62 7.57 2.33
N THR A 101 -9.73 8.49 1.97
CA THR A 101 -10.09 9.70 1.24
C THR A 101 -10.61 9.34 -0.15
N VAL A 102 -11.71 9.98 -0.53
CA VAL A 102 -12.35 9.82 -1.84
C VAL A 102 -12.22 11.15 -2.58
N TYR A 103 -11.72 11.09 -3.81
CA TYR A 103 -11.44 12.28 -4.62
C TYR A 103 -12.43 12.42 -5.77
N SER A 104 -12.72 13.65 -6.16
CA SER A 104 -13.32 13.94 -7.46
C SER A 104 -12.25 13.94 -8.57
N TRP A 105 -12.70 13.89 -9.82
CA TRP A 105 -11.82 14.02 -10.98
C TRP A 105 -11.03 15.34 -10.96
N GLU A 106 -11.70 16.45 -10.64
CA GLU A 106 -11.12 17.78 -10.61
C GLU A 106 -10.01 17.90 -9.55
N GLU A 107 -10.21 17.32 -8.37
CA GLU A 107 -9.22 17.31 -7.28
C GLU A 107 -7.94 16.55 -7.67
N LEU A 108 -8.08 15.43 -8.38
CA LEU A 108 -6.94 14.66 -8.87
C LEU A 108 -6.18 15.38 -10.00
N GLN A 109 -6.88 16.14 -10.85
CA GLN A 109 -6.23 16.95 -11.87
C GLN A 109 -5.39 18.08 -11.26
N MET A 110 -5.93 18.80 -10.26
CA MET A 110 -5.20 19.89 -9.58
C MET A 110 -3.93 19.42 -8.88
N ASN A 111 -3.98 18.24 -8.24
CA ASN A 111 -2.80 17.64 -7.60
C ASN A 111 -1.75 17.16 -8.63
N SER A 112 -2.16 16.72 -9.81
CA SER A 112 -1.21 16.37 -10.87
C SER A 112 -0.44 17.59 -11.42
N GLU A 113 -1.06 18.78 -11.40
CA GLU A 113 -0.43 20.02 -11.84
C GLU A 113 0.49 20.66 -10.79
N SER A 114 0.19 20.47 -9.49
CA SER A 114 1.06 20.92 -8.40
C SER A 114 2.32 20.07 -8.32
N ASP A 115 2.21 18.74 -8.50
CA ASP A 115 3.36 17.82 -8.60
C ASP A 115 4.25 18.17 -9.81
N ARG A 116 3.66 18.58 -10.94
CA ARG A 116 4.42 19.05 -12.12
C ARG A 116 5.07 20.42 -11.94
N ARG A 117 4.58 21.23 -11.00
CA ARG A 117 5.08 22.59 -10.71
C ARG A 117 6.13 22.63 -9.60
N ASN A 118 6.58 21.49 -9.08
CA ASN A 118 7.60 21.44 -8.04
C ASN A 118 8.97 20.98 -8.61
N PRO A 119 9.76 21.86 -9.24
CA PRO A 119 11.13 21.53 -9.61
C PRO A 119 12.02 21.62 -8.37
N ILE A 120 12.55 20.47 -7.95
CA ILE A 120 13.77 20.34 -7.13
C ILE A 120 13.77 21.16 -5.82
N GLY A 121 13.45 20.46 -4.73
CA GLY A 121 14.16 20.63 -3.46
C GLY A 121 13.47 21.53 -2.44
N GLN A 122 12.58 20.95 -1.64
CA GLN A 122 12.53 21.23 -0.21
C GLN A 122 12.27 19.92 0.52
N ALA A 123 13.29 19.42 1.21
CA ALA A 123 13.14 18.40 2.23
C ALA A 123 12.25 19.00 3.32
N GLU A 124 10.98 18.59 3.34
CA GLU A 124 10.09 18.95 4.44
C GLU A 124 10.62 18.26 5.69
N ASN A 125 10.89 19.07 6.72
CA ASN A 125 11.39 18.65 8.03
C ASN A 125 10.53 17.53 8.59
N ILE A 126 10.95 16.28 8.39
CA ILE A 126 10.52 15.16 9.22
C ILE A 126 11.15 15.41 10.58
N LEU A 127 10.35 16.01 11.47
CA LEU A 127 10.69 16.19 12.87
C LEU A 127 10.85 14.79 13.48
N TRP A 128 12.09 14.33 13.53
CA TRP A 128 12.51 13.10 14.20
C TRP A 128 11.95 13.09 15.64
N PRO A 129 11.45 11.98 16.18
CA PRO A 129 11.18 11.89 17.61
C PRO A 129 12.50 12.12 18.36
N SER A 130 12.52 13.14 19.20
CA SER A 130 13.69 13.52 19.99
C SER A 130 14.21 12.36 20.85
N ASP A 131 15.45 12.49 21.33
CA ASP A 131 16.24 11.53 22.12
C ASP A 131 15.54 10.92 23.37
N SER A 132 14.28 11.23 23.65
CA SER A 132 13.49 10.57 24.70
C SER A 132 13.07 9.14 24.34
N PHE A 133 13.23 8.69 23.09
CA PHE A 133 12.91 7.30 22.70
C PHE A 133 13.85 6.27 23.38
N TYR A 134 15.02 6.71 23.86
CA TYR A 134 16.02 5.84 24.50
C TYR A 134 16.08 5.94 26.03
N GLN A 135 15.21 6.73 26.67
CA GLN A 135 15.21 6.82 28.13
C GLN A 135 13.94 6.19 28.72
N SER A 136 13.98 4.86 28.82
CA SER A 136 13.19 4.13 29.82
C SER A 136 14.09 3.84 31.02
N SER A 137 13.68 4.45 32.14
CA SER A 137 14.05 4.24 33.54
C SER A 137 15.04 3.12 33.86
N SER A 138 16.18 3.53 34.41
CA SER A 138 16.94 2.72 35.34
C SER A 138 16.10 2.46 36.59
N ASP A 139 15.46 1.31 36.68
CA ASP A 139 15.23 0.67 37.97
C ASP A 139 15.01 -0.84 37.85
N THR A 140 15.82 -1.54 38.65
CA THR A 140 15.78 -2.96 39.03
C THR A 140 16.54 -3.98 38.16
N GLY A 141 17.72 -4.34 38.68
CA GLY A 141 18.12 -5.75 38.84
C GLY A 141 19.12 -6.28 37.83
N ASP A 142 20.37 -6.41 38.26
CA ASP A 142 21.36 -7.31 37.67
C ASP A 142 20.75 -8.69 37.38
N VAL A 143 20.50 -9.00 36.11
CA VAL A 143 20.38 -10.37 35.62
C VAL A 143 21.32 -10.52 34.44
N ALA A 144 22.28 -11.42 34.62
CA ALA A 144 23.40 -11.69 33.75
C ALA A 144 23.01 -12.07 32.31
N GLY A 145 23.77 -11.56 31.33
CA GLY A 145 24.14 -12.33 30.14
C GLY A 145 23.22 -12.30 28.91
N GLN A 146 22.59 -11.17 28.56
CA GLN A 146 22.03 -11.03 27.20
C GLN A 146 23.13 -10.58 26.24
N GLU A 147 23.65 -11.50 25.42
CA GLU A 147 24.44 -11.16 24.24
C GLU A 147 23.58 -10.27 23.33
N ARG A 148 24.00 -9.01 23.17
CA ARG A 148 23.29 -8.06 22.31
C ARG A 148 23.62 -8.41 20.86
N LEU A 149 22.63 -8.94 20.15
CA LEU A 149 22.75 -9.28 18.72
C LEU A 149 23.20 -8.06 17.91
N SER A 150 24.03 -8.30 16.90
CA SER A 150 24.36 -7.27 15.91
C SER A 150 23.11 -6.87 15.11
N VAL A 151 23.12 -5.66 14.54
CA VAL A 151 22.02 -5.18 13.67
C VAL A 151 21.71 -6.17 12.55
N ARG A 152 22.74 -6.80 11.98
CA ARG A 152 22.57 -7.82 10.94
C ARG A 152 21.83 -9.05 11.46
N GLU A 153 22.21 -9.54 12.65
CA GLU A 153 21.58 -10.70 13.26
C GLU A 153 20.14 -10.41 13.65
N LEU A 154 19.85 -9.21 14.17
CA LEU A 154 18.49 -8.76 14.47
C LEU A 154 17.61 -8.74 13.23
N VAL A 155 18.10 -8.18 12.11
CA VAL A 155 17.35 -8.17 10.84
C VAL A 155 17.11 -9.59 10.33
N CYS A 156 18.13 -10.46 10.39
CA CYS A 156 17.98 -11.85 9.97
C CYS A 156 17.02 -12.65 10.86
N GLN A 157 17.01 -12.38 12.16
CA GLN A 157 16.07 -13.02 13.09
C GLN A 157 14.66 -12.52 12.85
N LEU A 158 14.44 -11.21 12.78
CA LEU A 158 13.13 -10.63 12.50
C LEU A 158 12.52 -11.20 11.22
N TYR A 159 13.31 -11.29 10.14
CA TYR A 159 12.88 -11.88 8.88
C TYR A 159 12.46 -13.35 9.03
N LYS A 160 13.22 -14.16 9.78
CA LYS A 160 12.91 -15.58 9.98
C LYS A 160 11.66 -15.78 10.82
N GLU A 161 11.51 -15.03 11.90
CA GLU A 161 10.34 -15.12 12.77
C GLU A 161 9.08 -14.63 12.04
N SER A 162 9.18 -13.53 11.26
CA SER A 162 8.03 -12.97 10.55
C SER A 162 7.44 -13.89 9.47
N ILE A 163 8.25 -14.80 8.90
CA ILE A 163 7.77 -15.78 7.91
C ILE A 163 7.36 -17.12 8.53
N ALA A 164 7.77 -17.38 9.78
CA ALA A 164 7.53 -18.64 10.47
C ALA A 164 6.20 -18.65 11.24
N VAL A 165 5.69 -17.47 11.59
CA VAL A 165 4.49 -17.31 12.43
C VAL A 165 3.35 -16.76 11.59
N ASP A 166 2.20 -17.45 11.64
CA ASP A 166 0.97 -16.95 11.03
C ASP A 166 0.52 -15.64 11.72
N PRO A 167 0.13 -14.58 10.99
CA PRO A 167 -0.30 -13.33 11.60
C PRO A 167 -1.49 -13.47 12.55
N GLY A 168 -2.44 -14.34 12.26
CA GLY A 168 -3.60 -14.58 13.13
C GLY A 168 -3.19 -15.27 14.44
N GLU A 169 -2.27 -16.23 14.36
CA GLU A 169 -1.68 -16.87 15.55
C GLU A 169 -0.91 -15.85 16.40
N PHE A 170 -0.07 -15.01 15.78
CA PHE A 170 0.67 -13.96 16.48
C PHE A 170 -0.26 -12.97 17.20
N LEU A 171 -1.27 -12.45 16.50
CA LEU A 171 -2.23 -11.51 17.09
C LEU A 171 -3.04 -12.15 18.22
N GLY A 172 -3.30 -13.45 18.15
CA GLY A 172 -3.96 -14.22 19.21
C GLY A 172 -3.14 -14.36 20.50
N LEU A 173 -1.85 -14.04 20.49
CA LEU A 173 -0.97 -14.06 21.67
C LEU A 173 -0.94 -12.72 22.43
N LEU A 174 -1.45 -11.65 21.84
CA LEU A 174 -1.42 -10.31 22.40
C LEU A 174 -2.74 -9.95 23.08
N ASP A 175 -2.68 -9.19 24.17
CA ASP A 175 -3.87 -8.58 24.75
C ASP A 175 -4.27 -7.29 24.01
N VAL A 176 -5.39 -6.68 24.40
CA VAL A 176 -5.94 -5.51 23.70
C VAL A 176 -5.01 -4.30 23.77
N ASP A 177 -4.33 -4.08 24.89
CA ASP A 177 -3.42 -2.94 25.05
C ASP A 177 -2.13 -3.19 24.25
N ASP A 178 -1.63 -4.43 24.27
CA ASP A 178 -0.49 -4.87 23.47
C ASP A 178 -0.77 -4.80 21.97
N LEU A 179 -1.99 -5.10 21.51
CA LEU A 179 -2.41 -4.97 20.10
C LEU A 179 -2.34 -3.52 19.62
N VAL A 180 -2.85 -2.58 20.43
CA VAL A 180 -2.82 -1.15 20.07
C VAL A 180 -1.39 -0.63 20.02
N ALA A 181 -0.57 -1.00 21.00
CA ALA A 181 0.84 -0.63 21.04
C ALA A 181 1.61 -1.24 19.87
N PHE A 182 1.41 -2.52 19.59
CA PHE A 182 2.02 -3.23 18.47
C PHE A 182 1.65 -2.58 17.14
N ASN A 183 0.37 -2.30 16.90
CA ASN A 183 -0.10 -1.66 15.67
C ASN A 183 0.53 -0.27 15.47
N HIS A 184 0.61 0.52 16.53
CA HIS A 184 1.27 1.83 16.44
C HIS A 184 2.76 1.70 16.10
N GLN A 185 3.46 0.76 16.74
CA GLN A 185 4.89 0.52 16.50
C GLN A 185 5.15 -0.07 15.12
N SER A 186 4.29 -0.98 14.63
CA SER A 186 4.43 -1.57 13.30
C SER A 186 4.30 -0.51 12.21
N GLU A 187 3.37 0.43 12.34
CA GLU A 187 3.23 1.56 11.41
C GLU A 187 4.50 2.42 11.36
N GLN A 188 5.10 2.72 12.52
CA GLN A 188 6.36 3.47 12.57
C GLN A 188 7.51 2.70 11.89
N ILE A 189 7.60 1.40 12.12
CA ILE A 189 8.61 0.54 11.48
C ILE A 189 8.40 0.51 9.96
N MET A 190 7.15 0.38 9.50
CA MET A 190 6.83 0.36 8.06
C MET A 190 7.16 1.68 7.37
N HIS A 191 6.91 2.82 8.03
CA HIS A 191 7.35 4.11 7.53
C HIS A 191 8.88 4.19 7.41
N TRP A 192 9.60 3.73 8.44
CA TRP A 192 11.07 3.71 8.41
C TRP A 192 11.63 2.78 7.31
N LEU A 193 11.05 1.59 7.13
CA LEU A 193 11.44 0.65 6.08
C LEU A 193 11.19 1.23 4.69
N THR A 194 10.04 1.88 4.49
CA THR A 194 9.71 2.57 3.23
C THR A 194 10.73 3.65 2.91
N ALA A 195 11.02 4.54 3.87
CA ALA A 195 12.02 5.60 3.69
C ALA A 195 13.42 5.04 3.41
N THR A 196 13.81 3.98 4.12
CA THR A 196 15.10 3.30 3.92
C THR A 196 15.20 2.69 2.53
N ARG A 197 14.12 2.09 2.03
CA ARG A 197 14.07 1.52 0.68
C ARG A 197 14.26 2.58 -0.40
N GLU A 198 13.67 3.77 -0.23
CA GLU A 198 13.86 4.88 -1.17
C GLU A 198 15.30 5.41 -1.14
N LEU A 199 15.92 5.50 0.05
CA LEU A 199 17.34 5.86 0.14
C LEU A 199 18.25 4.85 -0.57
N ILE A 200 18.02 3.55 -0.37
CA ILE A 200 18.78 2.48 -1.05
C ILE A 200 18.63 2.60 -2.58
N ARG A 201 17.43 2.96 -3.06
CA ARG A 201 17.17 3.15 -4.49
C ARG A 201 17.97 4.32 -5.06
N ILE A 202 18.04 5.43 -4.33
CA ILE A 202 18.79 6.63 -4.73
C ILE A 202 20.30 6.35 -4.73
N GLU A 203 20.83 5.66 -3.73
CA GLU A 203 22.28 5.36 -3.63
C GLU A 203 22.78 4.34 -4.67
N LYS A 204 21.88 3.57 -5.30
CA LYS A 204 22.21 2.55 -6.30
C LYS A 204 21.96 2.96 -7.75
N GLN A 205 21.63 4.23 -8.00
CA GLN A 205 21.60 4.86 -9.34
C GLN A 205 22.90 5.61 -9.61
#